data_AF-A0A6G7RW49-F1
#
_entry.id   AF-A0A6G7RW49-F1
#
_cell.length_a   1.000
_cell.length_b   1.000
_cell.length_c   1.000
_cell.angle_alpha   90.00
_cell.angle_beta   90.00
_cell.angle_gamma   90.00
#
_symmetry.space_group_name_H-M   'P 1'
#
loop_
_entity.id
_entity.type
_entity.pdbx_description
1 polymer ?
#
loop_
_entity_poly.entity_id
_entity_poly.type
_entity_poly.pdbx_seq_one_letter_code
_entity_poly.pdbx_strand_id
1 'polypeptide(L)' 'MKKSVYVLGFIALFILSTGLMFKSMHWPFAGIITVVGFVLFNFMFLPTLFYKLYKSK' A
#
# COMPACT_ATOMS: atom_id res chain seq x y z
N MET A 1 -16.56 1.74 11.43
CA MET A 1 -15.23 2.09 10.84
C MET A 1 -14.39 0.88 10.38
N LYS A 2 -14.95 -0.33 10.20
CA LYS A 2 -14.15 -1.49 9.77
C LYS A 2 -13.76 -1.44 8.28
N LYS A 3 -14.61 -0.87 7.41
CA LYS A 3 -14.44 -0.81 5.95
C LYS A 3 -13.24 0.03 5.49
N SER A 4 -12.90 1.12 6.18
CA SER A 4 -11.84 2.03 5.73
C SER A 4 -10.46 1.38 5.67
N VAL A 5 -10.14 0.45 6.59
CA VAL A 5 -8.84 -0.27 6.56
C VAL A 5 -8.80 -1.29 5.43
N TYR A 6 -9.92 -1.91 5.08
CA TYR A 6 -9.98 -2.81 3.92
C TYR A 6 -9.80 -2.02 2.62
N VAL A 7 -10.42 -0.85 2.50
CA VAL A 7 -10.25 0.03 1.33
C VAL A 7 -8.82 0.56 1.25
N LEU A 8 -8.22 1.00 2.37
CA LEU A 8 -6.83 1.44 2.42
C LEU A 8 -5.85 0.31 2.06
N GLY A 9 -6.07 -0.89 2.58
CA GLY A 9 -5.27 -2.07 2.24
C GLY A 9 -5.38 -2.45 0.77
N PHE A 10 -6.59 -2.41 0.22
CA PHE A 10 -6.83 -2.68 -1.19
C PHE A 10 -6.13 -1.65 -2.08
N ILE A 11 -6.25 -0.36 -1.79
CA ILE A 11 -5.57 0.71 -2.54
C ILE A 11 -4.05 0.56 -2.47
N ALA A 12 -3.50 0.25 -1.30
CA ALA A 12 -2.07 0.09 -1.13
C ALA A 12 -1.51 -1.14 -1.87
N LEU A 13 -2.23 -2.27 -1.84
CA LEU A 13 -1.91 -3.47 -2.62
C LEU A 13 -2.04 -3.23 -4.12
N PHE A 14 -3.08 -2.51 -4.54
CA PHE A 14 -3.29 -2.17 -5.95
C PHE A 14 -2.13 -1.34 -6.48
N ILE A 15 -1.72 -0.28 -5.78
CA ILE A 15 -0.58 0.57 -6.16
C ILE A 15 0.73 -0.23 -6.22
N LEU A 16 0.97 -1.11 -5.24
CA LEU A 16 2.15 -2.00 -5.25
C LEU A 16 2.13 -2.97 -6.45
N SER A 17 0.98 -3.57 -6.74
CA SER A 17 0.82 -4.49 -7.86
C SER A 17 1.01 -3.77 -9.20
N THR A 18 0.46 -2.57 -9.35
CA THR A 18 0.70 -1.71 -10.53
C THR A 18 2.16 -1.32 -10.66
N GLY A 19 2.84 -0.95 -9.56
CA GLY A 19 4.27 -0.63 -9.58
C GLY A 19 5.16 -1.82 -10.00
N LEU A 20 4.82 -3.02 -9.54
CA LEU A 20 5.48 -4.26 -9.98
C LEU A 20 5.23 -4.55 -11.46
N MET A 21 4.01 -4.33 -11.95
CA MET A 21 3.65 -4.50 -13.36
C MET A 21 4.45 -3.54 -14.26
N PHE A 22 4.60 -2.28 -13.86
CA PHE A 22 5.42 -1.28 -14.55
C PHE A 22 6.90 -1.67 -14.55
N LYS A 23 7.38 -2.30 -13.46
CA LYS A 23 8.75 -2.83 -13.37
C LYS A 23 8.96 -3.98 -14.36
N SER A 24 8.00 -4.88 -14.52
CA SER A 24 8.04 -5.95 -15.52
C SER A 24 8.04 -5.42 -16.96
N MET A 25 7.31 -4.34 -17.23
CA MET A 25 7.27 -3.70 -18.56
C MET A 25 8.52 -2.87 -18.90
N HIS A 26 9.54 -2.84 -18.02
CA HIS A 26 10.77 -2.03 -18.17
C HIS A 26 10.51 -0.53 -18.40
N TRP A 27 9.33 -0.05 -18.02
CA TRP A 27 8.96 1.33 -18.24
C TRP A 27 9.82 2.26 -17.37
N PRO A 28 10.23 3.43 -17.90
CA PRO A 28 10.88 4.44 -17.08
C PRO A 28 9.96 4.80 -15.92
N PHE A 29 10.53 5.23 -14.79
CA PHE A 29 9.82 5.55 -13.54
C PHE A 29 9.26 4.36 -12.73
N ALA A 30 9.38 3.12 -13.19
CA ALA A 30 8.91 1.95 -12.43
C ALA A 30 9.51 1.83 -11.02
N GLY A 31 10.79 2.19 -10.84
CA GLY A 31 11.44 2.22 -9.53
C GLY A 31 10.79 3.23 -8.58
N ILE A 32 10.49 4.43 -9.07
CA ILE A 32 9.87 5.51 -8.28
C ILE A 32 8.46 5.13 -7.86
N ILE A 33 7.66 4.58 -8.78
CA ILE A 33 6.28 4.13 -8.48
C ILE A 33 6.29 3.00 -7.45
N THR A 34 7.24 2.06 -7.55
CA THR A 34 7.38 0.96 -6.58
C THR A 34 7.74 1.48 -5.19
N VAL A 35 8.69 2.43 -5.10
CA VAL A 35 9.10 3.04 -3.83
C VAL A 35 7.96 3.82 -3.19
N VAL A 36 7.23 4.63 -3.98
CA VAL A 36 6.06 5.37 -3.50
C VAL A 36 4.97 4.42 -2.99
N GLY A 37 4.72 3.31 -3.70
CA GLY A 37 3.80 2.26 -3.24
C GLY A 37 4.24 1.62 -1.93
N PHE A 38 5.54 1.36 -1.77
CA PHE A 38 6.10 0.81 -0.54
C PHE A 38 6.00 1.76 0.65
N VAL A 39 6.25 3.04 0.43
CA VAL A 39 6.14 4.11 1.44
C VAL A 39 4.67 4.25 1.86
N LEU A 40 3.73 4.31 0.92
CA LEU A 40 2.30 4.35 1.23
C LEU A 40 1.84 3.12 2.02
N PHE A 41 2.30 1.93 1.64
CA PHE A 41 1.96 0.71 2.37
C PHE A 41 2.50 0.72 3.81
N ASN A 42 3.75 1.14 4.00
CA ASN A 42 4.35 1.19 5.34
C ASN A 42 3.80 2.31 6.23
N PHE A 43 3.61 3.51 5.69
CA PHE A 43 3.22 4.69 6.48
C PHE A 43 1.71 4.92 6.56
N MET A 44 0.91 4.37 5.64
CA MET A 44 -0.54 4.55 5.67
C MET A 44 -1.25 3.28 6.15
N PHE A 45 -0.95 2.12 5.56
CA PHE A 45 -1.62 0.87 5.88
C PHE A 45 -1.16 0.25 7.20
N LEU A 46 0.15 0.14 7.43
CA LEU A 46 0.70 -0.46 8.66
C LEU A 46 0.21 0.23 9.94
N PRO A 47 0.33 1.57 10.11
CA PRO A 47 -0.11 2.22 11.34
C PRO A 47 -1.63 2.16 11.51
N THR A 48 -2.44 2.25 10.44
CA THR A 48 -3.90 2.07 10.57
C THR A 48 -4.28 0.64 10.97
N LEU A 49 -3.51 -0.36 10.55
CA LEU A 49 -3.65 -1.74 11.02
C LEU A 49 -3.30 -1.89 12.50
N PHE A 50 -2.13 -1.39 12.91
CA PHE A 50 -1.69 -1.44 14.30
C PHE A 50 -2.65 -0.69 15.23
N TYR A 51 -3.12 0.49 14.83
CA TYR A 51 -4.10 1.25 15.62
C TYR A 51 -5.40 0.47 15.83
N LYS A 52 -5.84 -0.28 14.81
CA LYS A 52 -7.02 -1.15 14.92
C LYS A 52 -6.76 -2.36 15.82
N LEU A 53 -5.62 -3.02 15.66
CA LEU A 53 -5.22 -4.17 16.48
C LEU A 53 -5.15 -3.78 17.96
N TYR A 54 -4.56 -2.62 18.25
CA TYR A 54 -4.41 -2.12 19.61
C TYR A 54 -5.75 -1.67 20.24
N LYS A 55 -6.65 -1.09 19.44
CA LYS A 55 -7.99 -0.68 19.91
C LYS A 55 -8.99 -1.84 20.01
N SER A 56 -8.69 -2.97 19.38
CA SER A 56 -9.53 -4.18 19.43
C SER A 56 -9.14 -5.13 20.57
N LYS A 57 -8.12 -4.77 21.35
CA LYS A 57 -7.71 -5.46 22.58
C LYS A 57 -8.11 -4.60 23.77
#